data_AF-A0AAD0RLX4-F1
#
_entry.id   AF-A0AAD0RLX4-F1
#
_cell.length_a   1.000
_cell.length_b   1.000
_cell.length_c   1.000
_cell.angle_alpha   90.00
_cell.angle_beta   90.00
_cell.angle_gamma   90.00
#
_symmetry.space_group_name_H-M   'P 1'
#
loop_
_entity.id
_entity.type
_entity.pdbx_description
1 polymer ?
#
loop_
_entity_poly.entity_id
_entity_poly.type
_entity_poly.pdbx_seq_one_letter_code
_entity_poly.pdbx_strand_id
1 'polypeptide(L)'
;MNDKVNEAIVSPPNIGDIDGLWQAAINYRLNGVNDVQAMDHIYDALPASLGFQDMANVFSGVYCDAYWETDREKPAILAQHMTQALSIALTSSTQYANKAMQQWRGVLCRKNFGDNGVIPTIGAYTDSPDIICNQDVELPPAKLIDNWNTEFWKVPKVGKNYIYTRCQNKSFFGKINDSKVRMYYANGGFNQPPSSWIQCLTVSGKNKDGKVLNRDGRNAILTVGERGASEAFMLDLKSTQHICLIATVSYPFFTENNPLQFSEGNWNSVQWILYNGAGAWRNVTPVSKSGGEESLTFHNQDSTPEQFSFSMRCRRVPEGSTLRMYSDDPVASFDTRRVKVLRSSQELNIAVQLPPHYAGHIKVQLEGPDGKPLPSSAAVQICMHWCVPHSSPHYLRAAAMLGALEAVPTLQSLQLPVGYFTFVGAGD
;
A
#
# COMPACT_ATOMS: atom_id res chain seq x y z
N MET A 1 6.79 -3.53 -47.28
CA MET A 1 6.77 -2.11 -47.68
C MET A 1 6.83 -1.32 -46.39
N ASN A 2 7.85 -0.48 -46.25
CA ASN A 2 8.36 0.14 -45.02
C ASN A 2 7.29 0.66 -44.03
N ASP A 3 7.21 0.04 -42.86
CA ASP A 3 6.76 0.72 -41.65
C ASP A 3 7.85 1.71 -41.25
N LYS A 4 7.70 2.95 -41.71
CA LYS A 4 8.45 4.08 -41.15
C LYS A 4 7.99 4.22 -39.71
N VAL A 5 8.81 3.75 -38.79
CA VAL A 5 8.87 4.29 -37.42
C VAL A 5 9.01 5.80 -37.61
N ASN A 6 7.97 6.55 -37.25
CA ASN A 6 8.10 7.99 -37.09
C ASN A 6 9.07 8.18 -35.92
N GLU A 7 10.37 8.23 -36.20
CA GLU A 7 11.33 8.91 -35.35
C GLU A 7 10.84 10.35 -35.26
N ALA A 8 10.01 10.64 -34.26
CA ALA A 8 9.83 12.00 -33.81
C ALA A 8 11.21 12.44 -33.34
N ILE A 9 11.95 13.12 -34.22
CA ILE A 9 13.24 13.73 -33.91
C ILE A 9 12.95 14.86 -32.93
N VAL A 10 12.82 14.51 -31.65
CA VAL A 10 12.87 15.48 -30.56
C VAL A 10 14.31 15.99 -30.57
N SER A 11 14.50 17.28 -30.86
CA SER A 11 15.82 17.90 -30.81
C SER A 11 16.49 17.59 -29.47
N PRO A 12 17.82 17.36 -29.44
CA PRO A 12 18.50 16.97 -28.21
C PRO A 12 18.21 18.00 -27.11
N PRO A 13 17.75 17.55 -25.94
CA PRO A 13 17.34 18.44 -24.87
C PRO A 13 18.55 19.19 -24.32
N ASN A 14 18.38 20.50 -24.04
CA ASN A 14 19.39 21.25 -23.30
C ASN A 14 19.32 20.85 -21.82
N ILE A 15 20.18 19.92 -21.40
CA ILE A 15 20.27 19.42 -20.02
C ILE A 15 21.40 20.16 -19.32
N GLY A 16 21.06 21.23 -18.59
CA GLY A 16 22.02 21.97 -17.77
C GLY A 16 22.15 21.45 -16.33
N ASP A 17 21.09 20.82 -15.82
CA ASP A 17 20.95 20.41 -14.42
C ASP A 17 19.92 19.26 -14.28
N ILE A 18 19.64 18.86 -13.03
CA ILE A 18 18.71 17.78 -12.72
C ILE A 18 17.29 18.09 -13.21
N ASP A 19 16.85 19.34 -13.16
CA ASP A 19 15.52 19.73 -13.64
C ASP A 19 15.43 19.58 -15.16
N GLY A 20 16.48 19.98 -15.88
CA GLY A 20 16.62 19.73 -17.32
C GLY A 20 16.55 18.24 -17.68
N LEU A 21 17.18 17.38 -16.87
CA LEU A 21 17.13 15.92 -17.05
C LEU A 21 15.71 15.38 -16.87
N TRP A 22 14.97 15.84 -15.86
CA TRP A 22 13.56 15.47 -15.68
C TRP A 22 12.68 15.92 -16.83
N GLN A 23 12.81 17.19 -17.26
CA GLN A 23 12.03 17.71 -18.37
C GLN A 23 12.32 16.96 -19.68
N ALA A 24 13.59 16.61 -19.93
CA ALA A 24 13.98 15.80 -21.07
C ALA A 24 13.28 14.44 -21.07
N ALA A 25 13.37 13.68 -19.96
CA ALA A 25 12.75 12.37 -19.85
C ALA A 25 11.23 12.43 -19.97
N ILE A 26 10.59 13.42 -19.33
CA ILE A 26 9.15 13.65 -19.43
C ILE A 26 8.74 13.90 -20.88
N ASN A 27 9.46 14.77 -21.58
CA ASN A 27 9.17 15.08 -22.98
C ASN A 27 9.28 13.83 -23.85
N TYR A 28 10.34 13.03 -23.71
CA TYR A 28 10.45 11.76 -24.46
C TYR A 28 9.30 10.80 -24.15
N ARG A 29 8.94 10.63 -22.88
CA ARG A 29 7.83 9.76 -22.45
C ARG A 29 6.49 10.19 -23.02
N LEU A 30 6.20 11.49 -23.03
CA LEU A 30 4.98 12.06 -23.57
C LEU A 30 4.91 11.96 -25.11
N ASN A 31 6.06 11.92 -25.78
CA ASN A 31 6.16 11.67 -27.22
C ASN A 31 6.19 10.17 -27.58
N GLY A 32 5.98 9.28 -26.59
CA GLY A 32 5.90 7.83 -26.82
C GLY A 32 7.25 7.14 -27.07
N VAL A 33 8.36 7.82 -26.80
CA VAL A 33 9.70 7.22 -26.90
C VAL A 33 9.90 6.28 -25.71
N ASN A 34 10.32 5.03 -25.97
CA ASN A 34 10.59 4.07 -24.89
C ASN A 34 11.79 4.49 -24.05
N ASP A 35 11.91 3.91 -22.87
CA ASP A 35 12.87 4.34 -21.87
C ASP A 35 14.33 4.09 -22.29
N VAL A 36 14.63 2.97 -22.95
CA VAL A 36 15.99 2.68 -23.46
C VAL A 36 16.45 3.73 -24.47
N GLN A 37 15.62 4.04 -25.47
CA GLN A 37 15.93 5.07 -26.47
C GLN A 37 16.03 6.47 -25.85
N ALA A 38 15.14 6.79 -24.91
CA ALA A 38 15.18 8.07 -24.21
C ALA A 38 16.44 8.20 -23.34
N MET A 39 16.88 7.12 -22.67
CA MET A 39 18.12 7.11 -21.89
C MET A 39 19.33 7.37 -22.79
N ASP A 40 19.43 6.69 -23.93
CA ASP A 40 20.51 6.84 -24.91
C ASP A 40 20.62 8.29 -25.41
N HIS A 41 19.51 8.86 -25.90
CA HIS A 41 19.48 10.25 -26.37
C HIS A 41 19.82 11.29 -25.28
N ILE A 42 19.36 11.05 -24.05
CA ILE A 42 19.65 11.92 -22.91
C ILE A 42 21.12 11.84 -22.51
N TYR A 43 21.71 10.65 -22.56
CA TYR A 43 23.09 10.41 -22.16
C TYR A 43 24.08 11.20 -23.02
N ASP A 44 23.85 11.27 -24.33
CA ASP A 44 24.67 12.06 -25.26
C ASP A 44 24.70 13.57 -24.93
N ALA A 45 23.65 14.06 -24.26
CA ALA A 45 23.51 15.46 -23.86
C ALA A 45 23.76 15.68 -22.35
N LEU A 46 24.18 14.65 -21.60
CA LEU A 46 24.28 14.71 -20.15
C LEU A 46 25.53 15.51 -19.72
N PRO A 47 25.39 16.58 -18.91
CA PRO A 47 26.51 17.34 -18.39
C PRO A 47 27.30 16.54 -17.35
N ALA A 48 28.59 16.80 -17.21
CA ALA A 48 29.49 16.10 -16.28
C ALA A 48 29.09 16.22 -14.78
N SER A 49 28.22 17.17 -14.44
CA SER A 49 27.68 17.34 -13.08
C SER A 49 26.58 16.32 -12.72
N LEU A 50 26.03 15.62 -13.71
CA LEU A 50 25.02 14.59 -13.52
C LEU A 50 25.63 13.21 -13.82
N GLY A 51 25.15 12.19 -13.12
CA GLY A 51 25.65 10.83 -13.27
C GLY A 51 24.56 9.79 -13.54
N PHE A 52 25.00 8.54 -13.68
CA PHE A 52 24.12 7.39 -13.90
C PHE A 52 23.08 7.19 -12.79
N GLN A 53 23.40 7.58 -11.55
CA GLN A 53 22.42 7.53 -10.47
C GLN A 53 21.28 8.54 -10.68
N ASP A 54 21.57 9.73 -11.22
CA ASP A 54 20.54 10.74 -11.51
C ASP A 54 19.63 10.25 -12.64
N MET A 55 20.20 9.64 -13.68
CA MET A 55 19.41 8.98 -14.72
C MET A 55 18.51 7.90 -14.13
N ALA A 56 19.04 6.99 -13.32
CA ALA A 56 18.24 5.94 -12.68
C ALA A 56 17.08 6.53 -11.84
N ASN A 57 17.35 7.60 -11.09
CA ASN A 57 16.34 8.31 -10.30
C ASN A 57 15.22 8.88 -11.19
N VAL A 58 15.57 9.60 -12.25
CA VAL A 58 14.59 10.21 -13.17
C VAL A 58 13.76 9.14 -13.87
N PHE A 59 14.42 8.14 -14.45
CA PHE A 59 13.75 7.11 -15.23
C PHE A 59 12.82 6.25 -14.38
N SER A 60 13.20 5.88 -13.14
CA SER A 60 12.29 5.16 -12.23
C SER A 60 10.95 5.89 -12.01
N GLY A 61 10.95 7.23 -11.98
CA GLY A 61 9.72 8.02 -11.82
C GLY A 61 8.96 8.23 -13.14
N VAL A 62 9.65 8.60 -14.22
CA VAL A 62 9.02 8.97 -15.50
C VAL A 62 8.51 7.75 -16.29
N TYR A 63 9.23 6.64 -16.19
CA TYR A 63 8.93 5.38 -16.87
C TYR A 63 8.53 4.28 -15.88
N CYS A 64 7.90 4.65 -14.75
CA CYS A 64 7.51 3.71 -13.69
C CYS A 64 6.77 2.48 -14.23
N ASP A 65 5.79 2.66 -15.13
CA ASP A 65 5.06 1.54 -15.76
C ASP A 65 5.96 0.56 -16.53
N ALA A 66 7.07 1.01 -17.12
CA ALA A 66 8.02 0.14 -17.82
C ALA A 66 8.75 -0.82 -16.85
N TYR A 67 8.80 -0.46 -15.58
CA TYR A 67 9.45 -1.26 -14.54
C TYR A 67 8.45 -1.92 -13.60
N TRP A 68 7.17 -1.58 -13.68
CA TRP A 68 6.12 -2.13 -12.84
C TRP A 68 5.67 -3.50 -13.34
N GLU A 69 5.90 -4.54 -12.55
CA GLU A 69 5.38 -5.88 -12.84
C GLU A 69 4.53 -6.36 -11.68
N THR A 70 3.21 -6.43 -11.89
CA THR A 70 2.19 -6.97 -10.96
C THR A 70 2.11 -6.23 -9.63
N ASP A 71 3.15 -6.26 -8.81
CA ASP A 71 3.14 -5.88 -7.41
C ASP A 71 4.12 -4.77 -7.04
N ARG A 72 5.16 -4.50 -7.86
CA ARG A 72 6.14 -3.45 -7.61
C ARG A 72 6.97 -3.11 -8.84
N GLU A 73 7.67 -1.99 -8.78
CA GLU A 73 8.80 -1.71 -9.67
C GLU A 73 9.92 -2.77 -9.49
N LYS A 74 10.47 -3.27 -10.60
CA LYS A 74 11.53 -4.28 -10.62
C LYS A 74 12.87 -3.62 -10.96
N PRO A 75 13.81 -3.50 -10.00
CA PRO A 75 15.12 -2.91 -10.26
C PRO A 75 15.92 -3.63 -11.33
N ALA A 76 15.68 -4.93 -11.51
CA ALA A 76 16.35 -5.73 -12.53
C ALA A 76 16.04 -5.26 -13.96
N ILE A 77 14.80 -4.80 -14.22
CA ILE A 77 14.40 -4.31 -15.56
C ILE A 77 15.10 -2.98 -15.85
N LEU A 78 15.02 -2.03 -14.92
CA LEU A 78 15.75 -0.76 -15.05
C LEU A 78 17.27 -1.01 -15.21
N ALA A 79 17.86 -1.93 -14.45
CA ALA A 79 19.28 -2.25 -14.57
C ALA A 79 19.65 -2.82 -15.96
N GLN A 80 18.79 -3.67 -16.54
CA GLN A 80 18.97 -4.18 -17.90
C GLN A 80 18.88 -3.05 -18.92
N HIS A 81 17.88 -2.18 -18.80
CA HIS A 81 17.66 -1.07 -19.72
C HIS A 81 18.80 -0.04 -19.66
N MET A 82 19.29 0.28 -18.46
CA MET A 82 20.49 1.11 -18.28
C MET A 82 21.75 0.48 -18.89
N THR A 83 21.93 -0.84 -18.75
CA THR A 83 23.06 -1.56 -19.36
C THR A 83 23.01 -1.46 -20.88
N GLN A 84 21.81 -1.61 -21.46
CA GLN A 84 21.59 -1.53 -22.89
C GLN A 84 21.81 -0.11 -23.43
N ALA A 85 21.23 0.91 -22.79
CA ALA A 85 21.29 2.29 -23.27
C ALA A 85 22.65 2.96 -23.01
N LEU A 86 23.27 2.69 -21.86
CA LEU A 86 24.41 3.48 -21.38
C LEU A 86 25.75 2.73 -21.52
N SER A 87 25.72 1.48 -22.01
CA SER A 87 26.90 0.62 -22.15
C SER A 87 27.72 0.47 -20.86
N ILE A 88 27.07 0.55 -19.69
CA ILE A 88 27.69 0.35 -18.37
C ILE A 88 27.52 -1.09 -17.89
N ALA A 89 28.41 -1.55 -17.00
CA ALA A 89 28.36 -2.91 -16.48
C ALA A 89 27.07 -3.17 -15.66
N LEU A 90 26.44 -4.34 -15.87
CA LEU A 90 25.20 -4.74 -15.19
C LEU A 90 25.28 -4.66 -13.67
N THR A 91 26.44 -4.93 -13.07
CA THR A 91 26.66 -4.81 -11.62
C THR A 91 26.48 -3.38 -11.13
N SER A 92 26.96 -2.39 -11.89
CA SER A 92 26.78 -0.96 -11.58
C SER A 92 25.34 -0.53 -11.82
N SER A 93 24.74 -0.93 -12.94
CA SER A 93 23.31 -0.67 -13.24
C SER A 93 22.40 -1.19 -12.14
N THR A 94 22.68 -2.38 -11.62
CA THR A 94 21.92 -3.01 -10.54
C THR A 94 22.01 -2.18 -9.25
N GLN A 95 23.17 -1.61 -8.93
CA GLN A 95 23.33 -0.73 -7.77
C GLN A 95 22.51 0.56 -7.94
N TYR A 96 22.60 1.21 -9.10
CA TYR A 96 21.87 2.45 -9.38
C TYR A 96 20.36 2.24 -9.36
N ALA A 97 19.86 1.17 -9.99
CA ALA A 97 18.45 0.83 -10.05
C ALA A 97 17.86 0.50 -8.67
N ASN A 98 18.57 -0.32 -7.87
CA ASN A 98 18.13 -0.63 -6.51
C ASN A 98 18.04 0.63 -5.65
N LYS A 99 19.03 1.54 -5.75
CA LYS A 99 19.02 2.79 -4.99
C LYS A 99 17.93 3.75 -5.47
N ALA A 100 17.65 3.80 -6.78
CA ALA A 100 16.57 4.60 -7.32
C ALA A 100 15.22 4.14 -6.75
N MET A 101 14.89 2.86 -6.87
CA MET A 101 13.58 2.31 -6.46
C MET A 101 13.37 2.19 -4.95
N GLN A 102 14.33 2.62 -4.12
CA GLN A 102 14.14 2.82 -2.68
C GLN A 102 13.32 4.07 -2.33
N GLN A 103 12.97 4.88 -3.33
CA GLN A 103 12.18 6.10 -3.16
C GLN A 103 11.08 6.15 -4.22
N TRP A 104 9.83 6.28 -3.78
CA TRP A 104 8.69 6.56 -4.64
C TRP A 104 8.83 7.94 -5.28
N ARG A 105 8.76 8.00 -6.61
CA ARG A 105 8.84 9.25 -7.40
C ARG A 105 7.58 9.44 -8.22
N GLY A 106 6.58 10.03 -7.59
CA GLY A 106 5.32 10.32 -8.22
C GLY A 106 4.32 10.84 -7.21
N VAL A 107 3.04 10.57 -7.46
CA VAL A 107 1.97 10.90 -6.52
C VAL A 107 1.99 9.91 -5.37
N LEU A 108 2.24 10.41 -4.15
CA LEU A 108 2.31 9.62 -2.91
C LEU A 108 1.01 9.74 -2.13
N CYS A 109 0.49 8.60 -1.68
CA CYS A 109 -0.49 8.51 -0.60
C CYS A 109 0.21 7.95 0.64
N ARG A 110 0.26 8.73 1.70
CA ARG A 110 1.03 8.38 2.89
C ARG A 110 0.42 7.19 3.61
N LYS A 111 1.26 6.28 4.06
CA LYS A 111 0.89 5.15 4.92
C LYS A 111 0.77 5.57 6.39
N ASN A 112 1.51 6.60 6.79
CA ASN A 112 1.45 7.26 8.11
C ASN A 112 1.94 8.73 7.98
N PHE A 113 1.78 9.55 9.02
CA PHE A 113 2.15 10.98 8.93
C PHE A 113 3.63 11.25 8.63
N GLY A 114 4.53 10.33 8.98
CA GLY A 114 5.97 10.42 8.72
C GLY A 114 6.40 9.88 7.36
N ASP A 115 5.47 9.33 6.57
CA ASP A 115 5.79 8.71 5.29
C ASP A 115 6.26 9.75 4.25
N ASN A 116 7.48 9.55 3.78
CA ASN A 116 8.16 10.37 2.78
C ASN A 116 8.35 9.66 1.44
N GLY A 117 7.68 8.52 1.24
CA GLY A 117 7.78 7.72 0.04
C GLY A 117 9.03 6.83 0.01
N VAL A 118 9.58 6.46 1.17
CA VAL A 118 10.63 5.44 1.24
C VAL A 118 10.02 4.07 0.95
N ILE A 119 10.66 3.31 0.07
CA ILE A 119 10.22 2.01 -0.41
C ILE A 119 11.29 0.95 -0.10
N PRO A 120 10.93 -0.23 0.45
CA PRO A 120 9.61 -0.58 0.97
C PRO A 120 9.20 0.30 2.15
N THR A 121 7.89 0.50 2.28
CA THR A 121 7.31 1.17 3.46
C THR A 121 7.67 0.36 4.71
N ILE A 122 8.12 1.04 5.77
CA ILE A 122 8.39 0.42 7.07
C ILE A 122 7.25 0.76 8.04
N GLY A 123 6.85 -0.22 8.85
CA GLY A 123 5.91 -0.02 9.96
C GLY A 123 4.44 -0.19 9.58
N ALA A 124 3.57 0.60 10.20
CA ALA A 124 2.13 0.51 10.04
C ALA A 124 1.67 1.07 8.67
N TYR A 125 1.12 0.21 7.81
CA TYR A 125 0.64 0.54 6.47
C TYR A 125 -0.88 0.48 6.27
N THR A 126 -1.65 0.03 7.28
CA THR A 126 -3.13 -0.03 7.26
C THR A 126 -3.81 1.11 8.04
N ASP A 127 -3.07 2.15 8.40
CA ASP A 127 -3.60 3.34 9.09
C ASP A 127 -3.26 4.62 8.32
N SER A 128 -3.43 4.57 6.99
CA SER A 128 -3.14 5.71 6.13
C SER A 128 -3.94 6.93 6.59
N PRO A 129 -3.26 8.05 6.91
CA PRO A 129 -3.95 9.31 7.21
C PRO A 129 -4.56 9.91 5.94
N ASP A 130 -4.19 9.43 4.77
CA ASP A 130 -4.61 10.00 3.49
C ASP A 130 -5.94 9.42 2.98
N ILE A 131 -6.54 8.46 3.69
CA ILE A 131 -7.94 8.09 3.49
C ILE A 131 -8.79 8.78 4.55
N ILE A 132 -9.71 9.64 4.11
CA ILE A 132 -10.58 10.43 4.99
C ILE A 132 -12.02 9.96 4.83
N CYS A 133 -12.74 9.82 5.95
CA CYS A 133 -14.18 9.60 5.99
C CYS A 133 -14.86 10.78 6.70
N ASN A 134 -15.97 11.30 6.18
CA ASN A 134 -16.70 12.40 6.81
C ASN A 134 -18.22 12.17 6.93
N GLN A 135 -18.64 10.91 7.08
CA GLN A 135 -20.05 10.54 7.29
C GLN A 135 -20.98 11.22 6.26
N ASP A 136 -21.98 11.99 6.70
CA ASP A 136 -23.05 12.54 5.87
C ASP A 136 -22.82 13.98 5.38
N VAL A 137 -21.63 14.56 5.62
CA VAL A 137 -21.29 15.89 5.13
C VAL A 137 -20.18 15.77 4.09
N GLU A 138 -20.45 16.26 2.87
CA GLU A 138 -19.41 16.35 1.86
C GLU A 138 -18.42 17.48 2.21
N LEU A 139 -17.12 17.22 2.11
CA LEU A 139 -16.07 18.19 2.37
C LEU A 139 -15.55 18.81 1.05
N PRO A 140 -15.30 20.13 1.02
CA PRO A 140 -14.58 20.73 -0.09
C PRO A 140 -13.09 20.33 -0.04
N PRO A 141 -12.39 20.24 -1.19
CA PRO A 141 -10.97 19.89 -1.25
C PRO A 141 -10.06 20.75 -0.36
N ALA A 142 -10.36 22.05 -0.22
CA ALA A 142 -9.63 22.94 0.68
C ALA A 142 -9.55 22.41 2.12
N LYS A 143 -10.64 21.86 2.67
CA LYS A 143 -10.65 21.32 4.03
C LYS A 143 -9.74 20.09 4.16
N LEU A 144 -9.73 19.23 3.15
CA LEU A 144 -8.90 18.01 3.14
C LEU A 144 -7.40 18.35 3.07
N ILE A 145 -7.04 19.36 2.29
CA ILE A 145 -5.66 19.82 2.07
C ILE A 145 -5.16 20.66 3.26
N ASP A 146 -5.97 21.57 3.78
CA ASP A 146 -5.58 22.46 4.90
C ASP A 146 -5.33 21.67 6.19
N ASN A 147 -5.98 20.52 6.37
CA ASN A 147 -5.83 19.64 7.53
C ASN A 147 -4.84 18.48 7.28
N TRP A 148 -3.75 18.74 6.55
CA TRP A 148 -2.82 17.72 6.05
C TRP A 148 -2.18 16.83 7.14
N ASN A 149 -1.72 17.44 8.23
CA ASN A 149 -0.95 16.75 9.29
C ASN A 149 -1.76 16.52 10.57
N THR A 150 -3.08 16.44 10.43
CA THR A 150 -3.99 16.22 11.55
C THR A 150 -4.87 15.02 11.28
N GLU A 151 -5.31 14.38 12.36
CA GLU A 151 -6.38 13.40 12.29
C GLU A 151 -7.69 14.13 11.99
N PHE A 152 -8.03 14.19 10.70
CA PHE A 152 -9.12 15.00 10.16
C PHE A 152 -10.15 14.11 9.47
N TRP A 153 -10.73 13.19 10.23
CA TRP A 153 -11.76 12.28 9.75
C TRP A 153 -12.74 11.96 10.87
N LYS A 154 -13.94 11.52 10.49
CA LYS A 154 -14.94 10.98 11.40
C LYS A 154 -14.98 9.48 11.25
N VAL A 155 -15.18 8.79 12.38
CA VAL A 155 -15.53 7.37 12.38
C VAL A 155 -16.71 7.15 11.41
N PRO A 156 -16.62 6.22 10.45
CA PRO A 156 -17.72 5.96 9.53
C PRO A 156 -18.97 5.57 10.34
N LYS A 157 -20.16 5.65 9.74
CA LYS A 157 -21.43 5.20 10.36
C LYS A 157 -22.13 4.19 9.48
N VAL A 158 -23.08 3.43 10.05
CA VAL A 158 -24.01 2.65 9.23
C VAL A 158 -24.79 3.60 8.31
N GLY A 159 -24.91 3.23 7.04
CA GLY A 159 -25.48 4.04 5.98
C GLY A 159 -24.43 4.89 5.26
N LYS A 160 -24.85 6.09 4.83
CA LYS A 160 -24.08 6.95 3.93
C LYS A 160 -22.85 7.58 4.60
N ASN A 161 -21.71 7.45 3.92
CA ASN A 161 -20.42 8.05 4.25
C ASN A 161 -19.75 8.62 3.00
N TYR A 162 -19.23 9.85 3.08
CA TYR A 162 -18.32 10.41 2.08
C TYR A 162 -16.88 10.05 2.41
N ILE A 163 -16.17 9.46 1.44
CA ILE A 163 -14.76 9.10 1.59
C ILE A 163 -13.89 9.77 0.52
N TYR A 164 -12.64 10.04 0.87
CA TYR A 164 -11.69 10.80 0.06
C TYR A 164 -10.30 10.20 0.16
N THR A 165 -9.49 10.45 -0.87
CA THR A 165 -8.04 10.22 -0.85
C THR A 165 -7.30 11.54 -0.91
N ARG A 166 -6.28 11.70 -0.09
CA ARG A 166 -5.29 12.76 -0.16
C ARG A 166 -4.03 12.24 -0.84
N CYS A 167 -3.32 13.11 -1.53
CA CYS A 167 -2.05 12.74 -2.15
C CYS A 167 -1.12 13.95 -2.32
N GLN A 168 0.17 13.68 -2.49
CA GLN A 168 1.19 14.71 -2.66
C GLN A 168 2.25 14.25 -3.65
N ASN A 169 2.73 15.14 -4.53
CA ASN A 169 3.97 14.88 -5.25
C ASN A 169 5.15 15.28 -4.35
N LYS A 170 5.96 14.32 -3.90
CA LYS A 170 7.15 14.60 -3.06
C LYS A 170 8.48 14.61 -3.82
N SER A 171 8.58 13.83 -4.90
CA SER A 171 9.88 13.47 -5.47
C SER A 171 9.88 13.35 -7.00
N PHE A 172 8.83 13.83 -7.68
CA PHE A 172 8.76 13.87 -9.14
C PHE A 172 8.90 15.32 -9.63
N PHE A 173 10.02 15.63 -10.28
CA PHE A 173 10.40 17.00 -10.66
C PHE A 173 9.83 17.40 -12.03
N GLY A 174 8.51 17.33 -12.10
CA GLY A 174 7.72 17.71 -13.28
C GLY A 174 6.30 18.05 -12.90
N LYS A 175 5.47 18.33 -13.90
CA LYS A 175 4.04 18.57 -13.71
C LYS A 175 3.29 17.25 -13.85
N ILE A 176 2.64 16.81 -12.79
CA ILE A 176 1.70 15.70 -12.86
C ILE A 176 0.28 16.29 -12.94
N ASN A 177 -0.36 16.12 -14.09
CA ASN A 177 -1.76 16.45 -14.33
C ASN A 177 -2.59 15.17 -14.43
N ASP A 178 -3.92 15.31 -14.48
CA ASP A 178 -4.87 14.22 -14.74
C ASP A 178 -4.72 12.99 -13.84
N SER A 179 -4.29 13.21 -12.60
CA SER A 179 -4.27 12.17 -11.58
C SER A 179 -5.69 11.72 -11.24
N LYS A 180 -5.86 10.40 -11.15
CA LYS A 180 -7.14 9.75 -10.86
C LYS A 180 -7.01 8.87 -9.63
N VAL A 181 -8.07 8.85 -8.83
CA VAL A 181 -8.21 8.02 -7.64
C VAL A 181 -9.24 6.94 -7.91
N ARG A 182 -9.00 5.72 -7.43
CA ARG A 182 -10.04 4.71 -7.23
C ARG A 182 -10.12 4.40 -5.75
N MET A 183 -11.34 4.32 -5.25
CA MET A 183 -11.63 3.95 -3.86
C MET A 183 -12.30 2.59 -3.84
N TYR A 184 -11.92 1.78 -2.86
CA TYR A 184 -12.50 0.48 -2.60
C TYR A 184 -12.76 0.31 -1.11
N TYR A 185 -13.67 -0.59 -0.78
CA TYR A 185 -13.75 -1.15 0.57
C TYR A 185 -13.81 -2.68 0.50
N ALA A 186 -13.38 -3.32 1.57
CA ALA A 186 -13.51 -4.75 1.77
C ALA A 186 -13.94 -5.02 3.22
N ASN A 187 -14.41 -6.23 3.50
CA ASN A 187 -14.73 -6.65 4.87
C ASN A 187 -13.49 -6.48 5.77
N GLY A 188 -13.65 -6.41 7.09
CA GLY A 188 -12.48 -6.34 7.96
C GLY A 188 -11.69 -7.65 7.95
N GLY A 189 -10.36 -7.58 7.91
CA GLY A 189 -9.59 -8.79 7.74
C GLY A 189 -8.11 -8.66 7.42
N PHE A 190 -7.54 -9.78 6.99
CA PHE A 190 -6.12 -9.95 6.68
C PHE A 190 -5.94 -10.50 5.27
N ASN A 191 -4.89 -10.05 4.60
CA ASN A 191 -4.44 -10.60 3.32
C ASN A 191 -5.54 -10.71 2.25
N GLN A 192 -6.42 -9.72 2.14
CA GLN A 192 -7.58 -9.79 1.23
C GLN A 192 -7.15 -9.60 -0.23
N PRO A 193 -7.50 -10.52 -1.14
CA PRO A 193 -7.16 -10.37 -2.55
C PRO A 193 -7.92 -9.17 -3.14
N PRO A 194 -7.32 -8.41 -4.06
CA PRO A 194 -8.00 -7.31 -4.74
C PRO A 194 -9.34 -7.66 -5.38
N SER A 195 -9.51 -8.89 -5.86
CA SER A 195 -10.75 -9.39 -6.43
C SER A 195 -11.94 -9.36 -5.44
N SER A 196 -11.67 -9.36 -4.14
CA SER A 196 -12.69 -9.29 -3.09
C SER A 196 -13.11 -7.84 -2.76
N TRP A 197 -12.42 -6.84 -3.31
CA TRP A 197 -12.66 -5.44 -2.98
C TRP A 197 -13.85 -4.89 -3.76
N ILE A 198 -14.68 -4.12 -3.07
CA ILE A 198 -15.87 -3.50 -3.63
C ILE A 198 -15.53 -2.06 -4.00
N GLN A 199 -15.62 -1.76 -5.30
CA GLN A 199 -15.32 -0.43 -5.81
C GLN A 199 -16.38 0.60 -5.40
N CYS A 200 -15.93 1.69 -4.79
CA CYS A 200 -16.74 2.86 -4.50
C CYS A 200 -16.84 3.75 -5.74
N LEU A 201 -17.95 4.47 -5.87
CA LEU A 201 -18.19 5.38 -6.99
C LEU A 201 -18.13 6.84 -6.52
N THR A 202 -17.72 7.73 -7.40
CA THR A 202 -17.76 9.17 -7.14
C THR A 202 -19.19 9.63 -6.90
N VAL A 203 -19.38 10.60 -6.00
CA VAL A 203 -20.69 11.25 -5.79
C VAL A 203 -21.11 11.98 -7.05
N SER A 204 -20.16 12.67 -7.67
CA SER A 204 -20.26 13.34 -8.96
C SER A 204 -20.30 12.32 -10.10
N GLY A 205 -21.49 12.05 -10.64
CA GLY A 205 -21.62 11.26 -11.87
C GLY A 205 -21.40 9.75 -11.74
N LYS A 206 -21.21 9.22 -10.53
CA LYS A 206 -21.11 7.77 -10.25
C LYS A 206 -19.99 7.07 -11.03
N ASN A 207 -18.85 7.74 -11.15
CA ASN A 207 -17.69 7.23 -11.88
C ASN A 207 -16.83 6.34 -10.99
N LYS A 208 -16.12 5.40 -11.65
CA LYS A 208 -15.12 4.53 -11.04
C LYS A 208 -13.82 5.26 -10.68
N ASP A 209 -13.47 6.24 -11.52
CA ASP A 209 -12.27 7.06 -11.41
C ASP A 209 -12.70 8.45 -10.93
N GLY A 210 -12.13 8.89 -9.81
CA GLY A 210 -12.30 10.23 -9.27
C GLY A 210 -11.13 11.14 -9.61
N LYS A 211 -11.40 12.41 -9.87
CA LYS A 211 -10.36 13.41 -10.14
C LYS A 211 -9.62 13.78 -8.86
N VAL A 212 -8.32 14.05 -8.97
CA VAL A 212 -7.57 14.77 -7.94
C VAL A 212 -7.75 16.28 -8.16
N LEU A 213 -8.18 16.96 -7.11
CA LEU A 213 -8.51 18.39 -7.08
C LEU A 213 -7.50 19.15 -6.22
N ASN A 214 -7.23 20.39 -6.61
CA ASN A 214 -6.48 21.34 -5.80
C ASN A 214 -7.37 22.01 -4.75
N ARG A 215 -6.80 22.94 -3.98
CA ARG A 215 -7.51 23.68 -2.92
C ARG A 215 -8.77 24.39 -3.42
N ASP A 216 -8.75 24.89 -4.65
CA ASP A 216 -9.86 25.64 -5.27
C ASP A 216 -10.90 24.74 -5.95
N GLY A 217 -10.79 23.42 -5.82
CA GLY A 217 -11.72 22.45 -6.42
C GLY A 217 -11.56 22.26 -7.93
N ARG A 218 -10.42 22.68 -8.51
CA ARG A 218 -10.08 22.46 -9.92
C ARG A 218 -9.17 21.24 -10.05
N ASN A 219 -9.08 20.65 -11.25
CA ASN A 219 -8.11 19.57 -11.51
C ASN A 219 -6.71 20.00 -11.03
N ALA A 220 -6.09 19.16 -10.21
CA ALA A 220 -4.78 19.45 -9.65
C ALA A 220 -3.69 19.36 -10.71
N ILE A 221 -2.72 20.26 -10.62
CA ILE A 221 -1.41 20.14 -11.27
C ILE A 221 -0.41 19.98 -10.14
N LEU A 222 0.07 18.77 -9.91
CA LEU A 222 0.96 18.45 -8.79
C LEU A 222 2.42 18.60 -9.22
N THR A 223 3.01 19.73 -8.86
CA THR A 223 4.48 19.92 -8.87
C THR A 223 5.07 19.45 -7.54
N VAL A 224 6.40 19.43 -7.41
CA VAL A 224 7.05 18.99 -6.16
C VAL A 224 6.54 19.81 -4.97
N GLY A 225 6.10 19.10 -3.94
CA GLY A 225 5.52 19.68 -2.72
C GLY A 225 4.01 19.89 -2.78
N GLU A 226 3.42 19.97 -3.97
CA GLU A 226 1.98 20.22 -4.14
C GLU A 226 1.12 19.05 -3.66
N ARG A 227 -0.02 19.42 -3.07
CA ARG A 227 -0.99 18.50 -2.48
C ARG A 227 -2.29 18.52 -3.26
N GLY A 228 -2.93 17.37 -3.33
CA GLY A 228 -4.26 17.20 -3.90
C GLY A 228 -5.15 16.37 -3.00
N ALA A 229 -6.45 16.46 -3.25
CA ALA A 229 -7.44 15.58 -2.67
C ALA A 229 -8.42 15.13 -3.75
N SER A 230 -8.90 13.90 -3.66
CA SER A 230 -9.90 13.39 -4.59
C SER A 230 -11.22 14.15 -4.47
N GLU A 231 -12.04 14.10 -5.51
CA GLU A 231 -13.47 14.29 -5.32
C GLU A 231 -14.07 13.24 -4.37
N ALA A 232 -15.30 13.48 -3.91
CA ALA A 232 -15.96 12.61 -2.95
C ALA A 232 -16.36 11.28 -3.58
N PHE A 233 -16.10 10.18 -2.87
CA PHE A 233 -16.66 8.86 -3.16
C PHE A 233 -17.75 8.51 -2.16
N MET A 234 -18.70 7.70 -2.61
CA MET A 234 -19.78 7.21 -1.78
C MET A 234 -19.47 5.83 -1.20
N LEU A 235 -19.61 5.72 0.12
CA LEU A 235 -19.57 4.49 0.87
C LEU A 235 -20.87 4.32 1.65
N ASP A 236 -21.59 3.22 1.41
CA ASP A 236 -22.87 2.93 2.06
C ASP A 236 -22.76 1.63 2.87
N LEU A 237 -22.56 1.77 4.18
CA LEU A 237 -22.27 0.66 5.06
C LEU A 237 -23.54 0.00 5.56
N LYS A 238 -23.59 -1.33 5.49
CA LYS A 238 -24.76 -2.13 5.88
C LYS A 238 -24.68 -2.70 7.29
N SER A 239 -23.51 -2.64 7.92
CA SER A 239 -23.28 -3.21 9.24
C SER A 239 -22.31 -2.33 10.05
N THR A 240 -22.21 -2.63 11.34
CA THR A 240 -21.20 -2.05 12.23
C THR A 240 -19.87 -2.79 12.18
N GLN A 241 -19.73 -3.78 11.29
CA GLN A 241 -18.52 -4.58 11.19
C GLN A 241 -17.37 -3.71 10.68
N HIS A 242 -16.17 -4.05 11.12
CA HIS A 242 -14.98 -3.45 10.58
C HIS A 242 -14.88 -3.63 9.07
N ILE A 243 -14.26 -2.66 8.41
CA ILE A 243 -13.94 -2.68 7.00
C ILE A 243 -12.54 -2.13 6.75
N CYS A 244 -11.96 -2.55 5.64
CA CYS A 244 -10.74 -1.98 5.10
C CYS A 244 -11.12 -0.98 3.99
N LEU A 245 -10.63 0.25 4.05
CA LEU A 245 -10.71 1.21 2.95
C LEU A 245 -9.38 1.19 2.19
N ILE A 246 -9.45 1.15 0.86
CA ILE A 246 -8.28 1.11 0.00
C ILE A 246 -8.40 2.22 -1.05
N ALA A 247 -7.31 2.93 -1.26
CA ALA A 247 -7.19 3.95 -2.30
C ALA A 247 -6.05 3.59 -3.25
N THR A 248 -6.26 3.81 -4.54
CA THR A 248 -5.18 3.76 -5.54
C THR A 248 -5.19 5.02 -6.38
N VAL A 249 -4.00 5.56 -6.64
CA VAL A 249 -3.82 6.75 -7.47
C VAL A 249 -3.04 6.39 -8.72
N SER A 250 -3.61 6.68 -9.87
CA SER A 250 -2.96 6.57 -11.17
C SER A 250 -2.72 7.96 -11.75
N TYR A 251 -1.67 8.12 -12.54
CA TYR A 251 -1.32 9.38 -13.21
C TYR A 251 -0.58 9.07 -14.53
N PRO A 252 -0.32 10.05 -15.42
CA PRO A 252 0.22 9.78 -16.77
C PRO A 252 1.55 9.01 -16.83
N PHE A 253 2.31 8.97 -15.73
CA PHE A 253 3.59 8.27 -15.62
C PHE A 253 3.51 6.99 -14.77
N PHE A 254 2.32 6.66 -14.26
CA PHE A 254 2.02 5.41 -13.55
C PHE A 254 0.53 5.06 -13.74
N THR A 255 0.22 4.39 -14.85
CA THR A 255 -1.15 4.00 -15.21
C THR A 255 -1.52 2.60 -14.75
N GLU A 256 -0.53 1.74 -14.49
CA GLU A 256 -0.73 0.32 -14.12
C GLU A 256 -1.20 0.10 -12.68
N ASN A 257 -1.50 1.18 -11.93
CA ASN A 257 -1.98 1.10 -10.54
C ASN A 257 -3.45 0.66 -10.43
N ASN A 258 -3.74 -0.56 -10.88
CA ASN A 258 -5.05 -1.15 -10.84
C ASN A 258 -5.04 -2.49 -10.07
N PRO A 259 -5.42 -2.47 -8.78
CA PRO A 259 -5.32 -3.65 -7.93
C PRO A 259 -6.16 -4.82 -8.41
N LEU A 260 -7.28 -4.55 -9.09
CA LEU A 260 -8.15 -5.58 -9.65
C LEU A 260 -7.51 -6.38 -10.80
N GLN A 261 -6.36 -5.96 -11.32
CA GLN A 261 -5.65 -6.62 -12.42
C GLN A 261 -4.40 -7.37 -11.95
N PHE A 262 -4.03 -7.30 -10.68
CA PHE A 262 -2.83 -7.99 -10.18
C PHE A 262 -3.12 -9.47 -9.96
N SER A 263 -2.11 -10.30 -10.27
CA SER A 263 -2.15 -11.73 -9.93
C SER A 263 -2.25 -11.87 -8.43
N GLU A 264 -3.29 -12.58 -7.99
CA GLU A 264 -3.45 -12.96 -6.58
C GLU A 264 -2.25 -13.79 -6.11
N GLY A 265 -1.94 -13.65 -4.83
CA GLY A 265 -0.85 -14.36 -4.17
C GLY A 265 -0.44 -13.65 -2.89
N ASN A 266 -0.08 -14.44 -1.88
CA ASN A 266 0.30 -13.93 -0.57
C ASN A 266 1.51 -13.00 -0.69
N TRP A 267 2.51 -13.40 -1.48
CA TRP A 267 3.69 -12.58 -1.77
C TRP A 267 3.33 -11.28 -2.49
N ASN A 268 2.56 -11.37 -3.57
CA ASN A 268 2.21 -10.23 -4.42
C ASN A 268 1.43 -9.17 -3.63
N SER A 269 0.50 -9.59 -2.78
CA SER A 269 -0.27 -8.67 -1.93
C SER A 269 0.63 -7.91 -0.96
N VAL A 270 1.58 -8.58 -0.30
CA VAL A 270 2.55 -7.92 0.58
C VAL A 270 3.44 -6.95 -0.19
N GLN A 271 3.97 -7.37 -1.34
CA GLN A 271 4.81 -6.51 -2.16
C GLN A 271 4.04 -5.27 -2.62
N TRP A 272 2.80 -5.43 -3.10
CA TRP A 272 1.99 -4.30 -3.53
C TRP A 272 1.80 -3.27 -2.43
N ILE A 273 1.43 -3.70 -1.23
CA ILE A 273 1.19 -2.78 -0.11
C ILE A 273 2.46 -2.01 0.27
N LEU A 274 3.61 -2.70 0.32
CA LEU A 274 4.87 -2.14 0.81
C LEU A 274 5.59 -1.28 -0.24
N TYR A 275 5.46 -1.62 -1.52
CA TYR A 275 6.22 -0.99 -2.61
C TYR A 275 5.40 0.02 -3.44
N ASN A 276 4.08 0.06 -3.28
CA ASN A 276 3.24 1.05 -3.97
C ASN A 276 3.06 2.33 -3.13
N GLY A 277 3.79 3.39 -3.47
CA GLY A 277 3.61 4.71 -2.86
C GLY A 277 2.31 5.42 -3.28
N ALA A 278 1.71 5.04 -4.41
CA ALA A 278 0.43 5.58 -4.86
C ALA A 278 -0.78 4.74 -4.39
N GLY A 279 -0.57 3.80 -3.45
CA GLY A 279 -1.65 3.07 -2.78
C GLY A 279 -1.77 3.50 -1.33
N ALA A 280 -2.97 3.48 -0.77
CA ALA A 280 -3.21 3.68 0.66
C ALA A 280 -4.22 2.67 1.20
N TRP A 281 -4.08 2.35 2.48
CA TRP A 281 -4.94 1.42 3.18
C TRP A 281 -5.30 1.98 4.55
N ARG A 282 -6.58 1.95 4.90
CA ARG A 282 -7.09 2.41 6.21
C ARG A 282 -8.15 1.47 6.75
N ASN A 283 -7.85 0.87 7.88
CA ASN A 283 -8.76 0.03 8.65
C ASN A 283 -9.71 0.91 9.49
N VAL A 284 -11.02 0.71 9.36
CA VAL A 284 -12.03 1.53 10.07
C VAL A 284 -13.19 0.69 10.62
N THR A 285 -13.68 1.05 11.80
CA THR A 285 -14.86 0.41 12.42
C THR A 285 -16.02 1.42 12.46
N PRO A 286 -17.19 1.13 11.84
CA PRO A 286 -18.30 2.09 11.74
C PRO A 286 -19.01 2.41 13.07
N VAL A 287 -18.81 1.60 14.10
CA VAL A 287 -19.23 1.90 15.47
C VAL A 287 -18.25 1.21 16.40
N SER A 288 -17.71 1.91 17.40
CA SER A 288 -16.92 1.28 18.46
C SER A 288 -17.84 0.40 19.32
N LYS A 289 -18.07 -0.84 18.91
CA LYS A 289 -18.66 -1.84 19.80
C LYS A 289 -17.54 -2.41 20.65
N SER A 290 -17.49 -1.97 21.89
CA SER A 290 -16.71 -2.66 22.92
C SER A 290 -17.61 -3.71 23.55
N GLY A 291 -17.18 -4.97 23.48
CA GLY A 291 -17.88 -6.10 24.09
C GLY A 291 -18.73 -6.87 23.08
N GLY A 292 -18.14 -7.92 22.53
CA GLY A 292 -18.80 -8.80 21.57
C GLY A 292 -17.78 -9.69 20.86
N GLU A 293 -18.30 -10.69 20.17
CA GLU A 293 -17.53 -11.44 19.19
C GLU A 293 -17.37 -10.62 17.92
N GLU A 294 -16.13 -10.34 17.55
CA GLU A 294 -15.79 -9.69 16.28
C GLU A 294 -15.26 -10.75 15.32
N SER A 295 -15.65 -10.65 14.05
CA SER A 295 -15.24 -11.58 12.99
C SER A 295 -14.39 -10.84 11.97
N LEU A 296 -13.17 -11.31 11.76
CA LEU A 296 -12.26 -10.81 10.73
C LEU A 296 -12.09 -11.87 9.65
N THR A 297 -12.20 -11.49 8.38
CA THR A 297 -11.92 -12.40 7.27
C THR A 297 -10.41 -12.56 7.11
N PHE A 298 -9.93 -13.75 6.77
CA PHE A 298 -8.53 -13.96 6.41
C PHE A 298 -8.42 -14.85 5.19
N HIS A 299 -7.33 -14.70 4.43
CA HIS A 299 -7.15 -15.45 3.20
C HIS A 299 -5.78 -16.11 3.09
N ASN A 300 -5.78 -17.29 2.48
CA ASN A 300 -4.64 -17.80 1.74
C ASN A 300 -4.91 -17.55 0.25
N GLN A 301 -4.12 -16.69 -0.39
CA GLN A 301 -4.31 -16.37 -1.80
C GLN A 301 -3.55 -17.31 -2.74
N ASP A 302 -2.61 -18.09 -2.22
CA ASP A 302 -1.80 -18.99 -3.03
C ASP A 302 -2.59 -20.25 -3.41
N SER A 303 -2.17 -20.89 -4.51
CA SER A 303 -2.74 -22.15 -4.99
C SER A 303 -2.23 -23.38 -4.24
N THR A 304 -1.37 -23.19 -3.24
CA THR A 304 -0.81 -24.22 -2.36
C THR A 304 -1.35 -24.06 -0.94
N PRO A 305 -1.44 -25.16 -0.16
CA PRO A 305 -1.69 -25.06 1.26
C PRO A 305 -0.52 -24.35 1.93
N GLU A 306 -0.79 -23.27 2.67
CA GLU A 306 0.24 -22.45 3.30
C GLU A 306 0.06 -22.40 4.81
N GLN A 307 1.17 -22.34 5.55
CA GLN A 307 1.14 -22.20 7.00
C GLN A 307 1.05 -20.72 7.37
N PHE A 308 0.07 -20.37 8.19
CA PHE A 308 -0.05 -19.03 8.77
C PHE A 308 0.00 -19.08 10.28
N SER A 309 0.44 -18.00 10.90
CA SER A 309 0.31 -17.77 12.34
C SER A 309 -0.56 -16.55 12.60
N PHE A 310 -1.45 -16.68 13.58
CA PHE A 310 -2.21 -15.59 14.13
C PHE A 310 -1.65 -15.30 15.52
N SER A 311 -1.29 -14.04 15.75
CA SER A 311 -0.80 -13.58 17.04
C SER A 311 -1.70 -12.49 17.58
N MET A 312 -1.94 -12.50 18.89
CA MET A 312 -2.70 -11.49 19.62
C MET A 312 -1.79 -10.87 20.67
N ARG A 313 -1.50 -9.58 20.52
CA ARG A 313 -0.58 -8.81 21.37
C ARG A 313 -1.35 -7.79 22.20
N CYS A 314 -1.26 -7.94 23.51
CA CYS A 314 -1.92 -7.04 24.46
C CYS A 314 -1.06 -5.82 24.76
N ARG A 315 -1.71 -4.68 24.92
CA ARG A 315 -1.11 -3.45 25.42
C ARG A 315 -2.04 -2.80 26.43
N ARG A 316 -1.59 -2.72 27.68
CA ARG A 316 -2.37 -2.15 28.81
C ARG A 316 -3.72 -2.85 29.02
N VAL A 317 -3.81 -4.13 28.71
CA VAL A 317 -5.01 -4.93 29.00
C VAL A 317 -5.00 -5.29 30.50
N PRO A 318 -6.09 -5.07 31.25
CA PRO A 318 -6.10 -5.37 32.69
C PRO A 318 -5.81 -6.85 32.99
N GLU A 319 -5.11 -7.11 34.09
CA GLU A 319 -4.93 -8.46 34.61
C GLU A 319 -6.29 -9.06 34.98
N GLY A 320 -6.50 -10.34 34.64
CA GLY A 320 -7.77 -11.03 34.82
C GLY A 320 -8.73 -10.94 33.63
N SER A 321 -8.47 -10.08 32.65
CA SER A 321 -9.17 -10.10 31.36
C SER A 321 -9.10 -11.48 30.70
N THR A 322 -10.11 -11.82 29.90
CA THR A 322 -10.17 -13.08 29.15
C THR A 322 -10.15 -12.81 27.66
N LEU A 323 -9.27 -13.51 26.95
CA LEU A 323 -9.09 -13.39 25.50
C LEU A 323 -9.29 -14.75 24.84
N ARG A 324 -9.89 -14.77 23.65
CA ARG A 324 -9.99 -15.97 22.82
C ARG A 324 -9.96 -15.59 21.35
N MET A 325 -9.29 -16.42 20.56
CA MET A 325 -9.24 -16.32 19.12
C MET A 325 -9.46 -17.70 18.53
N TYR A 326 -10.42 -17.83 17.63
CA TYR A 326 -10.82 -19.13 17.13
C TYR A 326 -11.47 -19.07 15.73
N SER A 327 -11.48 -20.21 15.05
CA SER A 327 -12.20 -20.46 13.80
C SER A 327 -12.94 -21.78 13.96
N ASP A 328 -14.25 -21.77 13.68
CA ASP A 328 -15.10 -22.97 13.70
C ASP A 328 -15.16 -23.68 12.34
N ASP A 329 -14.46 -23.17 11.33
CA ASP A 329 -14.45 -23.78 10.00
C ASP A 329 -13.70 -25.12 10.05
N PRO A 330 -14.36 -26.27 9.76
CA PRO A 330 -13.72 -27.58 9.82
C PRO A 330 -12.42 -27.70 9.02
N VAL A 331 -12.26 -26.97 7.91
CA VAL A 331 -11.06 -27.07 7.06
C VAL A 331 -9.88 -26.23 7.57
N ALA A 332 -10.13 -25.29 8.48
CA ALA A 332 -9.12 -24.40 9.06
C ALA A 332 -9.47 -24.06 10.52
N SER A 333 -9.85 -25.09 11.28
CA SER A 333 -10.33 -24.92 12.66
C SER A 333 -9.17 -24.72 13.61
N PHE A 334 -9.34 -23.80 14.56
CA PHE A 334 -8.40 -23.58 15.64
C PHE A 334 -9.08 -22.85 16.80
N ASP A 335 -8.54 -23.01 18.01
CA ASP A 335 -9.06 -22.33 19.19
C ASP A 335 -7.93 -22.14 20.20
N THR A 336 -7.58 -20.89 20.52
CA THR A 336 -6.61 -20.58 21.59
C THR A 336 -7.12 -20.96 22.98
N ARG A 337 -8.39 -21.35 23.09
CA ARG A 337 -9.20 -21.38 24.31
C ARG A 337 -9.31 -20.00 24.94
N ARG A 338 -10.14 -19.90 25.97
CA ARG A 338 -10.23 -18.70 26.82
C ARG A 338 -8.96 -18.62 27.67
N VAL A 339 -8.12 -17.64 27.37
CA VAL A 339 -6.87 -17.39 28.12
C VAL A 339 -7.04 -16.17 29.00
N LYS A 340 -6.67 -16.31 30.29
CA LYS A 340 -6.59 -15.17 31.20
C LYS A 340 -5.33 -14.37 30.95
N VAL A 341 -5.47 -13.05 30.97
CA VAL A 341 -4.37 -12.10 30.91
C VAL A 341 -3.71 -12.06 32.28
N LEU A 342 -2.45 -12.50 32.34
CA LEU A 342 -1.63 -12.50 33.55
C LEU A 342 -0.72 -11.27 33.64
N ARG A 343 -0.50 -10.60 32.52
CA ARG A 343 0.35 -9.41 32.40
C ARG A 343 -0.28 -8.45 31.42
N SER A 344 -0.15 -7.15 31.68
CA SER A 344 -0.73 -6.11 30.83
C SER A 344 -0.23 -6.09 29.38
N SER A 345 0.89 -6.75 29.14
CA SER A 345 1.46 -7.05 27.83
C SER A 345 1.74 -8.55 27.75
N GLN A 346 0.80 -9.27 27.16
CA GLN A 346 0.83 -10.71 26.92
C GLN A 346 0.62 -10.96 25.42
N GLU A 347 1.27 -11.99 24.90
CA GLU A 347 1.10 -12.44 23.52
C GLU A 347 0.53 -13.86 23.50
N LEU A 348 -0.45 -14.09 22.62
CA LEU A 348 -0.97 -15.40 22.26
C LEU A 348 -0.61 -15.67 20.81
N ASN A 349 -0.24 -16.89 20.46
CA ASN A 349 0.05 -17.28 19.08
C ASN A 349 -0.57 -18.65 18.79
N ILE A 350 -1.13 -18.80 17.60
CA ILE A 350 -1.56 -20.09 17.06
C ILE A 350 -1.19 -20.16 15.58
N ALA A 351 -0.66 -21.30 15.17
CA ALA A 351 -0.36 -21.59 13.77
C ALA A 351 -1.42 -22.54 13.19
N VAL A 352 -1.87 -22.26 11.97
CA VAL A 352 -2.83 -23.08 11.24
C VAL A 352 -2.40 -23.19 9.78
N GLN A 353 -2.57 -24.37 9.19
CA GLN A 353 -2.39 -24.55 7.75
C GLN A 353 -3.71 -24.21 7.06
N LEU A 354 -3.65 -23.31 6.09
CA LEU A 354 -4.81 -22.90 5.32
C LEU A 354 -4.82 -23.59 3.96
N PRO A 355 -5.98 -24.10 3.48
CA PRO A 355 -6.09 -24.65 2.13
C PRO A 355 -5.75 -23.62 1.04
N PRO A 356 -5.47 -24.07 -0.20
CA PRO A 356 -5.36 -23.20 -1.37
C PRO A 356 -6.57 -22.28 -1.53
N HIS A 357 -6.34 -21.02 -1.93
CA HIS A 357 -7.40 -20.03 -2.23
C HIS A 357 -8.50 -19.94 -1.16
N TYR A 358 -8.12 -20.15 0.10
CA TYR A 358 -9.06 -20.22 1.21
C TYR A 358 -9.44 -18.83 1.71
N ALA A 359 -10.72 -18.66 2.05
CA ALA A 359 -11.24 -17.50 2.76
C ALA A 359 -11.97 -17.99 4.02
N GLY A 360 -11.49 -17.58 5.19
CA GLY A 360 -12.03 -17.98 6.48
C GLY A 360 -12.36 -16.80 7.37
N HIS A 361 -12.90 -17.10 8.54
CA HIS A 361 -13.23 -16.11 9.55
C HIS A 361 -12.55 -16.44 10.87
N ILE A 362 -11.84 -15.46 11.42
CA ILE A 362 -11.31 -15.51 12.78
C ILE A 362 -12.27 -14.75 13.68
N LYS A 363 -12.76 -15.44 14.69
CA LYS A 363 -13.61 -14.89 15.74
C LYS A 363 -12.77 -14.51 16.93
N VAL A 364 -13.01 -13.31 17.44
CA VAL A 364 -12.23 -12.72 18.52
C VAL A 364 -13.18 -12.36 19.65
N GLN A 365 -12.88 -12.84 20.86
CA GLN A 365 -13.60 -12.49 22.07
C GLN A 365 -12.64 -11.81 23.04
N LEU A 366 -12.98 -10.58 23.45
CA LEU A 366 -12.21 -9.75 24.36
C LEU A 366 -13.10 -9.33 25.53
N GLU A 367 -12.84 -9.89 26.71
CA GLU A 367 -13.60 -9.63 27.93
C GLU A 367 -12.66 -9.04 29.01
N GLY A 368 -13.11 -7.99 29.68
CA GLY A 368 -12.49 -7.39 30.87
C GLY A 368 -12.52 -8.34 32.07
N PRO A 369 -11.82 -8.01 33.17
CA PRO A 369 -11.76 -8.88 34.36
C PRO A 369 -13.15 -9.13 35.00
N ASP A 370 -14.07 -8.20 34.82
CA ASP A 370 -15.46 -8.24 35.30
C ASP A 370 -16.46 -8.70 34.21
N GLY A 371 -15.97 -9.21 33.08
CA GLY A 371 -16.79 -9.61 31.93
C GLY A 371 -17.31 -8.43 31.09
N LYS A 372 -16.96 -7.19 31.43
CA LYS A 372 -17.31 -6.00 30.65
C LYS A 372 -16.31 -5.77 29.51
N PRO A 373 -16.53 -4.80 28.62
CA PRO A 373 -15.55 -4.50 27.59
C PRO A 373 -14.22 -4.01 28.16
N LEU A 374 -13.13 -4.18 27.39
CA LEU A 374 -11.82 -3.64 27.76
C LEU A 374 -11.87 -2.10 27.90
N PRO A 375 -11.12 -1.50 28.85
CA PRO A 375 -11.08 -0.05 29.02
C PRO A 375 -10.45 0.65 27.81
N SER A 376 -10.81 1.90 27.57
CA SER A 376 -10.37 2.70 26.41
C SER A 376 -8.85 2.85 26.29
N SER A 377 -8.11 2.72 27.39
CA SER A 377 -6.65 2.72 27.38
C SER A 377 -6.02 1.41 26.88
N ALA A 378 -6.78 0.31 26.88
CA ALA A 378 -6.32 -1.01 26.49
C ALA A 378 -6.41 -1.21 24.98
N ALA A 379 -5.44 -1.92 24.41
CA ALA A 379 -5.45 -2.32 23.01
C ALA A 379 -5.02 -3.78 22.86
N VAL A 380 -5.64 -4.46 21.90
CA VAL A 380 -5.30 -5.83 21.50
C VAL A 380 -5.05 -5.82 20.00
N GLN A 381 -3.80 -6.03 19.60
CA GLN A 381 -3.41 -6.11 18.20
C GLN A 381 -3.42 -7.58 17.76
N ILE A 382 -4.12 -7.90 16.68
CA ILE A 382 -4.07 -9.19 16.02
C ILE A 382 -3.24 -9.05 14.75
N CYS A 383 -2.24 -9.90 14.58
CA CYS A 383 -1.42 -9.97 13.38
C CYS A 383 -1.53 -11.34 12.74
N MET A 384 -1.73 -11.36 11.42
CA MET A 384 -1.57 -12.55 10.60
C MET A 384 -0.19 -12.53 9.97
N HIS A 385 0.55 -13.62 10.11
CA HIS A 385 1.83 -13.83 9.44
C HIS A 385 1.72 -15.04 8.54
N TRP A 386 2.26 -14.92 7.33
CA TRP A 386 2.60 -16.07 6.51
C TRP A 386 3.91 -16.67 7.01
N CYS A 387 3.89 -17.94 7.39
CA CYS A 387 5.06 -18.67 7.86
C CYS A 387 5.83 -19.20 6.64
N VAL A 388 6.60 -18.33 5.99
CA VAL A 388 7.34 -18.64 4.75
C VAL A 388 8.37 -19.73 5.03
N PRO A 389 8.21 -20.96 4.50
CA PRO A 389 9.15 -22.04 4.73
C PRO A 389 10.44 -21.82 3.92
N HIS A 390 11.55 -22.44 4.33
CA HIS A 390 12.83 -22.38 3.60
C HIS A 390 12.74 -22.93 2.17
N SER A 391 11.77 -23.80 1.89
CA SER A 391 11.48 -24.36 0.57
C SER A 391 10.74 -23.39 -0.35
N SER A 392 10.21 -22.28 0.17
CA SER A 392 9.49 -21.29 -0.64
C SER A 392 10.45 -20.57 -1.58
N PRO A 393 10.07 -20.33 -2.85
CA PRO A 393 10.87 -19.51 -3.77
C PRO A 393 11.03 -18.06 -3.28
N HIS A 394 10.22 -17.63 -2.30
CA HIS A 394 10.26 -16.29 -1.73
C HIS A 394 11.14 -16.18 -0.47
N TYR A 395 11.65 -17.29 0.07
CA TYR A 395 12.30 -17.32 1.39
C TYR A 395 13.45 -16.31 1.54
N LEU A 396 14.42 -16.30 0.62
CA LEU A 396 15.56 -15.38 0.70
C LEU A 396 15.15 -13.91 0.54
N ARG A 397 14.12 -13.64 -0.27
CA ARG A 397 13.58 -12.29 -0.44
C ARG A 397 12.84 -11.83 0.82
N ALA A 398 12.10 -12.74 1.45
CA ALA A 398 11.44 -12.49 2.73
C ALA A 398 12.48 -12.21 3.82
N ALA A 399 13.57 -12.98 3.88
CA ALA A 399 14.65 -12.79 4.86
C ALA A 399 15.28 -11.39 4.73
N ALA A 400 15.62 -10.99 3.50
CA ALA A 400 16.17 -9.67 3.23
C ALA A 400 15.20 -8.54 3.60
N MET A 401 13.91 -8.70 3.27
CA MET A 401 12.88 -7.70 3.57
C MET A 401 12.61 -7.55 5.06
N LEU A 402 12.66 -8.65 5.82
CA LEU A 402 12.48 -8.64 7.27
C LEU A 402 13.76 -8.29 8.04
N GLY A 403 14.90 -8.17 7.36
CA GLY A 403 16.21 -8.03 8.00
C GLY A 403 16.65 -9.27 8.78
N ALA A 404 16.04 -10.42 8.52
CA ALA A 404 16.23 -11.68 9.25
C ALA A 404 17.22 -12.61 8.53
N LEU A 405 18.36 -12.09 8.10
CA LEU A 405 19.36 -12.87 7.35
C LEU A 405 20.00 -13.97 8.21
N GLU A 406 20.01 -13.80 9.52
CA GLU A 406 20.44 -14.79 10.51
C GLU A 406 19.55 -16.03 10.59
N ALA A 407 18.30 -15.94 10.11
CA ALA A 407 17.41 -17.10 10.03
C ALA A 407 17.82 -18.07 8.90
N VAL A 408 18.50 -17.56 7.86
CA VAL A 408 18.84 -18.33 6.64
C VAL A 408 19.72 -19.56 6.95
N PRO A 409 20.82 -19.46 7.72
CA PRO A 409 21.63 -20.64 8.06
C PRO A 409 20.87 -21.67 8.91
N THR A 410 19.86 -21.24 9.67
CA THR A 410 19.08 -22.11 10.56
C THR A 410 17.85 -22.74 9.89
N LEU A 411 17.56 -22.36 8.65
CA LEU A 411 16.41 -22.82 7.86
C LEU A 411 15.06 -22.65 8.58
N GLN A 412 14.98 -21.71 9.52
CA GLN A 412 13.76 -21.40 10.26
C GLN A 412 12.75 -20.71 9.35
N SER A 413 11.47 -21.06 9.48
CA SER A 413 10.40 -20.36 8.76
C SER A 413 10.35 -18.90 9.18
N LEU A 414 10.16 -18.01 8.20
CA LEU A 414 10.08 -16.58 8.42
C LEU A 414 8.63 -16.16 8.64
N GLN A 415 8.40 -15.29 9.62
CA GLN A 415 7.06 -14.76 9.92
C GLN A 415 6.86 -13.46 9.14
N LEU A 416 6.35 -13.58 7.91
CA LEU A 416 6.08 -12.42 7.07
C LEU A 416 4.70 -11.82 7.41
N PRO A 417 4.60 -10.57 7.91
CA PRO A 417 3.31 -9.96 8.20
C PRO A 417 2.49 -9.77 6.92
N VAL A 418 1.24 -10.26 6.92
CA VAL A 418 0.28 -10.12 5.80
C VAL A 418 -0.94 -9.28 6.20
N GLY A 419 -0.91 -8.71 7.39
CA GLY A 419 -1.92 -7.79 7.89
C GLY A 419 -1.93 -7.73 9.40
N TYR A 420 -2.39 -6.59 9.92
CA TYR A 420 -2.63 -6.41 11.34
C TYR A 420 -3.91 -5.62 11.57
N PHE A 421 -4.51 -5.86 12.72
CA PHE A 421 -5.72 -5.24 13.19
C PHE A 421 -5.52 -4.84 14.64
N THR A 422 -5.99 -3.66 15.05
CA THR A 422 -5.93 -3.27 16.48
C THR A 422 -7.33 -3.01 17.00
N PHE A 423 -7.76 -3.82 17.97
CA PHE A 423 -8.92 -3.53 18.80
C PHE A 423 -8.50 -2.56 19.90
N VAL A 424 -9.20 -1.45 20.03
CA VAL A 424 -9.07 -0.53 21.17
C VAL A 424 -10.30 -0.76 22.05
N GLY A 425 -10.09 -0.82 23.36
CA GLY A 425 -11.21 -0.91 24.30
C GLY A 425 -12.14 0.30 24.17
N ALA A 426 -13.38 0.16 24.62
CA ALA A 426 -14.29 1.30 24.74
C ALA A 426 -15.08 1.30 26.05
N GLY A 427 -14.60 0.55 27.05
CA GLY A 427 -15.01 0.74 28.44
C GLY A 427 -14.42 2.04 29.00
N ASP A 428 -15.16 2.63 29.95
CA ASP A 428 -14.73 3.82 30.69
C ASP A 428 -13.59 3.52 31.69
#